data_AF-A0A662A7U1-F1
#
_entry.id   AF-A0A662A7U1-F1
#
_cell.length_a   1.000
_cell.length_b   1.000
_cell.length_c   1.000
_cell.angle_alpha   90.00
_cell.angle_beta   90.00
_cell.angle_gamma   90.00
#
_symmetry.space_group_name_H-M   'P 1'
#
loop_
_entity.id
_entity.type
_entity.pdbx_description
1 polymer ?
#
loop_
_entity_poly.entity_id
_entity_poly.type
_entity_poly.pdbx_seq_one_letter_code
_entity_poly.pdbx_strand_id
1 'polypeptide(L)' 'QLGFTKKPIGILNINGFYDSLFTLLDNMVKEKLLLQPHREMLLSSESPKELISMMNNYKAPVVGKWIQKIIEEN' A
#
# COMPACT_ATOMS: atom_id res chain seq x y z
N GLN A 1 2.72 -6.87 -3.88
CA GLN A 1 1.97 -7.79 -2.99
C GLN A 1 1.38 -8.89 -3.88
N LEU A 2 1.37 -10.17 -3.46
CA LEU A 2 1.03 -11.31 -4.33
C LEU A 2 -0.48 -11.50 -4.56
N GLY A 3 -1.32 -10.51 -4.24
CA GLY A 3 -2.78 -10.56 -4.50
C GLY A 3 -3.61 -11.39 -3.50
N PHE A 4 -2.99 -12.10 -2.55
CA PHE A 4 -3.69 -13.00 -1.63
C PHE A 4 -4.38 -12.28 -0.45
N THR A 5 -3.89 -11.12 -0.01
CA THR A 5 -4.51 -10.37 1.09
C THR A 5 -5.20 -9.11 0.57
N LYS A 6 -6.51 -9.01 0.82
CA LYS A 6 -7.33 -7.83 0.50
C LYS A 6 -7.45 -6.85 1.67
N LYS A 7 -6.76 -7.13 2.79
CA LYS A 7 -6.82 -6.31 4.00
C LYS A 7 -6.02 -5.02 3.80
N PRO A 8 -6.50 -3.88 4.31
CA PRO A 8 -5.73 -2.64 4.31
C PRO A 8 -4.48 -2.77 5.19
N ILE A 9 -3.43 -2.02 4.84
CA ILE A 9 -2.26 -1.81 5.70
C ILE A 9 -2.28 -0.34 6.11
N GLY A 10 -2.35 -0.08 7.42
CA GLY A 10 -2.35 1.28 7.96
C GLY A 10 -1.11 1.55 8.81
N ILE A 11 -0.48 2.70 8.62
CA ILE A 11 0.62 3.22 9.44
C ILE A 11 0.16 4.46 10.20
N LEU A 12 0.21 4.40 11.54
CA LEU A 12 -0.01 5.56 12.39
C LEU A 12 1.28 6.40 12.45
N ASN A 13 1.31 7.54 11.77
CA ASN A 13 2.53 8.34 11.56
C ASN A 13 2.71 9.47 12.58
N ILE A 14 2.86 9.15 13.87
CA ILE A 14 2.96 10.18 14.91
C ILE A 14 4.20 11.07 14.71
N ASN A 15 3.98 12.39 14.67
CA ASN A 15 5.02 13.41 14.55
C ASN A 15 5.99 13.17 13.36
N GLY A 16 5.49 12.62 12.26
CA GLY A 16 6.31 12.37 11.07
C GLY A 16 7.36 11.27 11.20
N PHE A 17 7.24 10.36 12.19
CA PHE A 17 8.22 9.29 12.42
C PHE A 17 8.51 8.43 11.17
N TYR A 18 7.51 8.21 10.33
CA TYR A 18 7.59 7.41 9.10
C TYR A 18 7.77 8.24 7.83
N ASP A 19 8.01 9.55 7.89
CA ASP A 19 8.15 10.40 6.70
C ASP A 19 9.30 9.96 5.80
N SER A 20 10.43 9.56 6.41
CA SER A 20 11.58 9.00 5.68
C SER A 20 11.23 7.68 4.97
N LEU A 21 10.37 6.85 5.58
CA LEU A 21 9.89 5.62 4.95
C LEU A 21 8.99 5.95 3.76
N PHE A 22 8.06 6.91 3.89
CA PHE A 22 7.20 7.32 2.78
C PHE A 22 8.02 7.90 1.63
N THR A 23 9.02 8.71 1.94
CA THR A 23 9.98 9.24 0.95
C THR A 23 10.70 8.12 0.21
N LEU A 24 11.17 7.08 0.92
CA LEU A 24 11.78 5.91 0.30
C LEU A 24 10.80 5.19 -0.64
N LEU A 25 9.57 4.93 -0.18
CA LEU A 25 8.56 4.23 -0.99
C LEU A 25 8.18 5.03 -2.24
N ASP A 26 8.07 6.35 -2.14
CA ASP A 26 7.77 7.23 -3.27
C ASP A 26 8.94 7.25 -4.26
N ASN A 27 10.18 7.25 -3.78
CA ASN A 27 11.36 7.08 -4.63
C ASN A 27 11.38 5.72 -5.33
N MET A 28 11.00 4.63 -4.66
CA MET A 28 10.89 3.32 -5.28
C MET A 28 9.84 3.29 -6.40
N VAL A 29 8.73 4.02 -6.26
CA VAL A 29 7.76 4.19 -7.35
C VAL A 29 8.39 4.93 -8.52
N LYS A 30 9.06 6.06 -8.25
CA LYS A 30 9.73 6.87 -9.27
C LYS A 30 10.75 6.07 -10.07
N GLU A 31 11.54 5.25 -9.39
CA GLU A 31 12.55 4.37 -9.99
C GLU A 31 11.97 3.06 -10.56
N LYS A 32 10.64 2.92 -10.62
CA LYS A 32 9.92 1.75 -11.16
C LYS A 32 10.22 0.43 -10.43
N LEU A 33 10.69 0.51 -9.19
CA LEU A 33 10.92 -0.63 -8.29
C LEU A 33 9.65 -1.01 -7.52
N LEU A 34 8.69 -0.08 -7.39
CA LEU A 34 7.39 -0.30 -6.77
C LEU A 34 6.29 0.17 -7.73
N LEU A 35 5.25 -0.64 -7.90
CA LEU A 35 4.08 -0.22 -8.68
C LEU A 35 3.24 0.78 -7.87
N GLN A 36 2.80 1.87 -8.51
CA GLN A 36 1.93 2.87 -7.88
C GLN A 36 0.71 2.25 -7.17
N PRO A 37 -0.03 1.28 -7.75
CA PRO A 37 -1.13 0.64 -7.03
C PRO A 37 -0.71 -0.06 -5.74
N HIS A 38 0.51 -0.61 -5.66
CA HIS A 38 1.02 -1.21 -4.41
C HIS A 38 1.38 -0.15 -3.37
N ARG A 39 1.87 1.02 -3.80
CA ARG A 39 2.14 2.16 -2.90
C ARG A 39 0.87 2.68 -2.26
N GLU A 40 -0.21 2.75 -3.02
CA GLU A 40 -1.54 3.22 -2.60
C GLU A 40 -2.26 2.26 -1.64
N MET A 41 -1.82 0.99 -1.56
CA MET A 41 -2.35 0.03 -0.58
C MET A 41 -1.97 0.40 0.87
N LEU A 42 -0.92 1.20 1.05
CA LEU A 42 -0.42 1.61 2.35
C LEU A 42 -1.07 2.94 2.75
N LEU A 43 -2.01 2.85 3.68
CA LEU A 43 -2.70 3.98 4.30
C LEU A 43 -1.85 4.56 5.42
N SER A 44 -1.97 5.86 5.65
CA SER A 44 -1.30 6.52 6.77
C SER A 44 -2.08 7.73 7.27
N SER A 45 -2.03 7.96 8.57
CA SER A 45 -2.59 9.15 9.24
C SER A 45 -1.90 9.33 10.59
N GLU A 46 -1.92 10.54 11.13
CA GLU A 46 -1.52 10.85 12.51
C GLU A 46 -2.63 10.56 13.54
N SER A 47 -3.87 10.40 13.09
CA SER A 47 -5.03 10.17 13.93
C SER A 47 -5.44 8.70 13.90
N PRO A 48 -5.46 8.00 15.05
CA PRO A 48 -5.94 6.61 15.10
C PRO A 48 -7.37 6.48 14.58
N LYS A 49 -8.24 7.44 14.90
CA LYS A 49 -9.66 7.43 14.48
C LYS A 49 -9.79 7.56 12.96
N GLU A 50 -9.00 8.45 12.36
CA GLU A 50 -8.98 8.63 10.91
C GLU A 50 -8.42 7.38 10.23
N LEU A 51 -7.31 6.83 10.71
CA LEU A 51 -6.69 5.63 10.15
C LEU A 51 -7.65 4.45 10.15
N ILE A 52 -8.36 4.22 11.26
CA ILE A 52 -9.39 3.17 11.34
C ILE A 52 -10.52 3.42 10.33
N SER A 53 -10.97 4.67 10.17
CA SER A 53 -11.98 5.04 9.17
C SER A 53 -11.50 4.74 7.74
N MET A 54 -10.25 5.11 7.40
CA MET A 54 -9.65 4.81 6.10
C MET A 54 -9.58 3.30 5.85
N MET A 55 -9.16 2.53 6.86
CA MET A 55 -9.09 1.07 6.77
C MET A 55 -10.46 0.43 6.55
N ASN A 56 -11.51 0.90 7.24
CA ASN A 56 -12.87 0.38 7.07
C ASN A 56 -13.47 0.69 5.69
N ASN A 57 -13.07 1.81 5.07
CA ASN A 57 -13.54 2.23 3.75
C ASN A 57 -12.61 1.76 2.60
N TYR A 58 -11.54 1.05 2.93
CA TYR A 58 -10.54 0.62 1.96
C TYR A 58 -11.13 -0.34 0.92
N LYS A 59 -10.80 -0.09 -0.35
CA LYS A 59 -11.07 -0.98 -1.47
C LYS A 59 -9.74 -1.37 -2.08
N ALA A 60 -9.42 -2.67 -2.04
CA ALA A 60 -8.18 -3.17 -2.62
C ALA A 60 -8.10 -2.80 -4.11
N PRO A 61 -6.99 -2.18 -4.57
CA PRO A 61 -6.83 -1.85 -5.97
C PRO A 61 -6.86 -3.12 -6.82
N VAL A 62 -7.50 -3.05 -7.98
CA VAL A 62 -7.50 -4.15 -8.95
C VAL A 62 -6.14 -4.15 -9.66
N VAL A 63 -5.14 -4.79 -9.04
CA VAL A 63 -3.83 -4.99 -9.66
C VAL A 63 -3.99 -6.10 -10.70
N GLY A 64 -4.24 -5.72 -11.96
CA GLY A 64 -4.70 -6.63 -13.01
C GLY A 64 -3.74 -7.76 -13.40
N LYS A 65 -4.32 -8.90 -13.81
CA LYS A 65 -3.88 -10.08 -14.61
C LYS A 65 -2.42 -10.58 -14.62
N TRP A 66 -1.39 -9.73 -14.52
CA TRP A 66 0.01 -10.15 -14.62
C TRP A 66 0.46 -11.03 -13.45
N ILE A 67 -0.10 -10.81 -12.25
CA ILE A 67 0.14 -11.68 -11.09
C ILE A 67 -0.54 -13.05 -11.28
N GLN A 68 -1.73 -13.10 -11.89
CA GLN A 68 -2.40 -14.39 -12.20
C GLN A 68 -1.55 -15.23 -13.15
N LYS A 69 -0.93 -14.60 -14.17
CA LYS A 69 -0.09 -15.32 -15.12
C LYS A 69 1.16 -15.95 -14.49
N ILE A 70 1.76 -15.29 -13.49
CA ILE A 70 2.91 -15.83 -12.73
C ILE A 70 2.49 -16.97 -11.78
N ILE A 71 1.26 -16.92 -11.25
CA ILE A 71 0.69 -17.96 -10.38
C ILE A 71 0.23 -19.17 -11.19
N GLU A 72 -0.26 -18.99 -12.42
CA GLU A 72 -0.68 -20.08 -13.32
C GLU A 72 0.49 -20.79 -14.01
N GLU A 73 1.68 -20.18 -14.05
CA GLU A 73 2.91 -20.75 -14.64
C GLU A 73 3.82 -21.47 -13.60
N ASN A 74 3.38 -21.63 -12.34
CA ASN A 74 4.04 -22.45 -11.30
C ASN A 74 3.09 -23.55 -10.78
#